data_AF-A0A9W8MBM2-F1
#
_entry.id   AF-A0A9W8MBM2-F1
#
_cell.length_a   1.000
_cell.length_b   1.000
_cell.length_c   1.000
_cell.angle_alpha   90.00
_cell.angle_beta   90.00
_cell.angle_gamma   90.00
#
_symmetry.space_group_name_H-M   'P 1'
#
loop_
_entity.id
_entity.type
_entity.pdbx_description
1 polymer ?
#
loop_
_entity_poly.entity_id
_entity_poly.type
_entity_poly.pdbx_seq_one_letter_code
_entity_poly.pdbx_strand_id
1 'polypeptide(L)'
;MTEAPLHFENFSGSRNVQLGQQTINLIAGNQYLSNGRQNLILRLNPIFDASHTRDRRASPPDSACFAGTRVDVIEEITSWADVEIVLSETPVVDIYWFHGFAGSGKSAISLEIAKIYAGSGRLLASYFFFRNAGDRSRMNRFAATLAAQMAAAVPATASFIKTALDAETGRDSNQIIHHSRQVNQE
;
A
#
# COMPACT_ATOMS: atom_id res chain seq x y z
N MET A 1 -40.55 -16.96 3.51
CA MET A 1 -40.27 -17.01 2.07
C MET A 1 -38.78 -16.77 1.92
N THR A 2 -38.01 -17.80 1.59
CA THR A 2 -36.54 -17.76 1.54
C THR A 2 -36.08 -17.27 0.16
N GLU A 3 -35.42 -16.11 0.11
CA GLU A 3 -34.79 -15.61 -1.12
C GLU A 3 -33.68 -16.57 -1.58
N ALA A 4 -33.65 -16.86 -2.88
CA ALA A 4 -32.60 -17.65 -3.50
C ALA A 4 -31.27 -16.86 -3.51
N PRO A 5 -30.11 -17.51 -3.30
CA PRO A 5 -28.82 -16.83 -3.39
C PRO A 5 -28.57 -16.37 -4.83
N LEU A 6 -28.13 -15.12 -4.98
CA LEU A 6 -27.72 -14.54 -6.26
C LEU A 6 -26.57 -15.37 -6.84
N HIS A 7 -26.83 -16.02 -7.97
CA HIS A 7 -25.87 -16.83 -8.71
C HIS A 7 -25.27 -15.98 -9.84
N PHE A 8 -23.96 -15.72 -9.79
CA PHE A 8 -23.23 -15.01 -10.82
C PHE A 8 -22.22 -15.95 -11.48
N GLU A 9 -22.48 -16.33 -12.73
CA GLU A 9 -21.55 -17.13 -13.53
C GLU A 9 -20.65 -16.22 -14.36
N ASN A 10 -19.34 -16.45 -14.25
CA ASN A 10 -18.36 -15.81 -15.12
C ASN A 10 -17.85 -16.84 -16.14
N PHE A 11 -18.13 -16.60 -17.43
CA PHE A 11 -17.73 -17.50 -18.51
C PHE A 11 -16.32 -17.16 -19.02
N SER A 12 -15.36 -18.01 -18.67
CA SER A 12 -13.97 -17.93 -19.15
C SER A 12 -13.90 -17.90 -20.68
N GLY A 13 -13.25 -16.88 -21.23
CA GLY A 13 -13.04 -16.72 -22.69
C GLY A 13 -14.01 -15.75 -23.39
N SER A 14 -14.97 -15.18 -22.68
CA SER A 14 -15.92 -14.21 -23.24
C SER A 14 -15.25 -12.88 -23.61
N ARG A 15 -15.61 -12.33 -24.78
CA ARG A 15 -15.21 -10.98 -25.24
C ARG A 15 -16.48 -10.23 -25.69
N ASN A 16 -16.50 -8.91 -25.57
CA ASN A 16 -17.64 -8.03 -25.92
C ASN A 16 -18.94 -8.28 -25.10
N VAL A 17 -18.84 -8.42 -23.78
CA VAL A 17 -20.04 -8.48 -22.92
C VAL A 17 -20.60 -7.08 -22.71
N GLN A 18 -21.85 -6.87 -23.10
CA GLN A 18 -22.57 -5.60 -22.94
C GLN A 18 -23.61 -5.74 -21.84
N LEU A 19 -23.31 -5.18 -20.67
CA LEU A 19 -24.25 -5.13 -19.55
C LEU A 19 -25.08 -3.84 -19.68
N GLY A 20 -26.39 -3.97 -19.86
CA GLY A 20 -27.34 -2.85 -19.84
C GLY A 20 -27.41 -2.19 -18.46
N GLN A 21 -28.26 -1.16 -18.30
CA GLN A 21 -28.38 -0.36 -17.08
C GLN A 21 -28.51 -1.23 -15.81
N GLN A 22 -27.38 -1.49 -15.15
CA GLN A 22 -27.27 -2.26 -13.93
C GLN A 22 -26.47 -1.46 -12.91
N THR A 23 -26.88 -1.53 -11.65
CA THR A 23 -26.15 -0.92 -10.54
C THR A 23 -25.17 -1.95 -10.01
N ILE A 24 -23.88 -1.80 -10.33
CA ILE A 24 -22.83 -2.68 -9.83
C ILE A 24 -22.43 -2.22 -8.42
N ASN A 25 -23.04 -2.83 -7.40
CA ASN A 25 -22.62 -2.67 -6.01
C ASN A 25 -21.45 -3.60 -5.74
N LEU A 26 -20.25 -3.11 -6.01
CA LEU A 26 -19.03 -3.86 -5.83
C LEU A 26 -18.66 -3.77 -4.33
N ILE A 27 -19.03 -4.76 -3.51
CA ILE A 27 -18.62 -4.84 -2.10
C ILE A 27 -17.28 -5.60 -2.04
N ALA A 28 -16.22 -4.89 -2.40
CA ALA A 28 -14.85 -5.29 -2.15
C ALA A 28 -14.15 -4.07 -1.58
N GLY A 29 -13.54 -4.23 -0.40
CA GLY A 29 -12.91 -3.16 0.36
C GLY A 29 -12.08 -2.22 -0.52
N ASN A 30 -12.38 -0.93 -0.36
CA ASN A 30 -11.63 0.21 -0.90
C ASN A 30 -11.75 0.36 -2.42
N GLN A 31 -12.88 0.89 -2.90
CA GLN A 31 -13.05 1.27 -4.30
C GLN A 31 -12.93 2.76 -4.56
N TYR A 32 -11.94 3.06 -5.39
CA TYR A 32 -11.56 4.38 -5.87
C TYR A 32 -12.32 4.73 -7.15
N LEU A 33 -13.59 5.13 -7.04
CA LEU A 33 -14.40 5.46 -8.21
C LEU A 33 -14.81 6.93 -8.21
N SER A 34 -13.88 7.79 -8.65
CA SER A 34 -14.21 9.06 -9.30
C SER A 34 -13.28 9.23 -10.51
N ASN A 35 -13.79 9.66 -11.67
CA ASN A 35 -13.07 9.70 -12.95
C ASN A 35 -11.67 10.36 -12.90
N GLY A 36 -11.43 11.32 -12.01
CA GLY A 36 -10.10 11.93 -11.82
C GLY A 36 -9.07 11.04 -11.07
N ARG A 37 -9.54 10.14 -10.20
CA ARG A 37 -8.70 9.23 -9.39
C ARG A 37 -8.25 7.98 -10.16
N GLN A 38 -9.06 7.50 -11.09
CA GLN A 38 -8.70 6.35 -11.93
C GLN A 38 -7.43 6.62 -12.75
N ASN A 39 -7.29 7.84 -13.28
CA ASN A 39 -6.07 8.24 -14.00
C ASN A 39 -4.82 8.21 -13.10
N LEU A 40 -4.96 8.64 -11.84
CA LEU A 40 -3.84 8.68 -10.89
C LEU A 40 -3.37 7.27 -10.49
N ILE A 41 -4.29 6.37 -10.15
CA ILE A 41 -3.94 5.00 -9.76
C ILE A 41 -3.30 4.23 -10.93
N LEU A 42 -3.82 4.40 -12.15
CA LEU A 42 -3.23 3.80 -13.34
C LEU A 42 -1.79 4.30 -13.58
N ARG A 43 -1.55 5.61 -13.41
CA ARG A 43 -0.21 6.20 -13.56
C ARG A 43 0.76 5.73 -12.47
N LEU A 44 0.30 5.66 -11.23
CA LEU A 44 1.12 5.20 -10.10
C LEU A 44 1.42 3.70 -10.21
N ASN A 45 0.53 2.93 -10.84
CA ASN A 45 0.65 1.47 -10.97
C ASN A 45 1.07 0.82 -9.63
N PRO A 46 0.24 0.87 -8.58
CA PRO A 46 0.62 0.37 -7.26
C PRO A 46 0.61 -1.16 -7.19
N ILE A 47 1.34 -1.72 -6.22
CA ILE A 47 1.32 -3.16 -5.91
C ILE A 47 0.26 -3.41 -4.82
N PHE A 48 -0.92 -3.87 -5.20
CA PHE A 48 -2.04 -4.05 -4.26
C PHE A 48 -1.79 -5.13 -3.19
N ASP A 49 -1.03 -6.17 -3.54
CA ASP A 49 -0.74 -7.31 -2.67
C ASP A 49 0.51 -7.11 -1.77
N ALA A 50 1.02 -5.88 -1.70
CA ALA A 50 2.07 -5.49 -0.77
C ALA A 50 1.53 -4.93 0.56
N SER A 51 0.24 -4.60 0.65
CA SER A 51 -0.35 -3.96 1.84
C SER A 51 -0.63 -4.94 2.99
N HIS A 52 -0.97 -4.41 4.17
CA HIS A 52 -1.43 -5.20 5.32
C HIS A 52 -2.74 -5.96 5.04
N THR A 53 -3.54 -5.54 4.05
CA THR A 53 -4.80 -6.20 3.64
C THR A 53 -4.63 -7.25 2.55
N ARG A 54 -3.40 -7.55 2.10
CA ARG A 54 -3.14 -8.58 1.09
C ARG A 54 -3.68 -9.95 1.53
N ASP A 55 -4.05 -10.78 0.56
CA ASP A 55 -4.23 -12.21 0.81
C ASP A 55 -2.87 -12.82 1.14
N ARG A 56 -2.68 -13.25 2.38
CA ARG A 56 -1.39 -13.76 2.87
C ARG A 56 -1.03 -15.13 2.32
N ARG A 57 -2.02 -15.90 1.87
CA ARG A 57 -1.81 -17.23 1.28
C ARG A 57 -1.39 -17.09 -0.17
N ALA A 58 -2.08 -16.21 -0.92
CA ALA A 58 -1.70 -15.91 -2.30
C ALA A 58 -0.40 -15.08 -2.37
N SER A 59 -0.21 -14.17 -1.42
CA SER A 59 0.89 -13.21 -1.39
C SER A 59 1.69 -13.34 -0.08
N PRO A 60 2.57 -14.36 0.03
CA PRO A 60 3.31 -14.70 1.24
C PRO A 60 4.16 -13.54 1.80
N PRO A 61 4.58 -13.57 3.07
CA PRO A 61 4.47 -14.70 3.99
C PRO A 61 3.09 -14.77 4.66
N ASP A 62 2.63 -15.98 4.96
CA ASP A 62 1.46 -16.22 5.82
C ASP A 62 1.84 -16.06 7.30
N SER A 63 2.18 -14.82 7.65
CA SER A 63 2.57 -14.44 8.99
C SER A 63 1.37 -13.87 9.74
N ALA A 64 1.08 -14.43 10.91
CA ALA A 64 0.06 -13.99 11.85
C ALA A 64 0.56 -14.21 13.28
N CYS A 65 0.31 -13.27 14.19
CA CYS A 65 0.44 -13.59 15.61
C CYS A 65 -0.74 -14.49 16.02
N PHE A 66 -0.51 -15.45 16.91
CA PHE A 66 -1.60 -16.15 17.57
C PHE A 66 -2.22 -15.21 18.61
N ALA A 67 -3.53 -15.32 18.82
CA ALA A 67 -4.24 -14.50 19.81
C ALA A 67 -3.59 -14.65 21.20
N GLY A 68 -3.40 -13.52 21.90
CA GLY A 68 -2.78 -13.50 23.23
C GLY A 68 -1.27 -13.72 23.25
N THR A 69 -0.59 -13.77 22.10
CA THR A 69 0.87 -13.87 22.03
C THR A 69 1.50 -12.53 21.65
N ARG A 70 2.77 -12.34 22.03
CA ARG A 70 3.56 -11.12 21.71
C ARG A 70 2.96 -9.81 22.22
N VAL A 71 2.09 -9.89 23.24
CA VAL A 71 1.38 -8.74 23.81
C VAL A 71 2.35 -7.66 24.26
N ASP A 72 3.32 -8.00 25.10
CA ASP A 72 4.29 -7.04 25.66
C ASP A 72 5.06 -6.29 24.57
N VAL A 73 5.50 -7.00 23.52
CA VAL A 73 6.25 -6.39 22.40
C VAL A 73 5.34 -5.51 21.55
N ILE A 74 4.09 -5.94 21.33
CA ILE A 74 3.11 -5.13 20.62
C ILE A 74 2.83 -3.84 21.40
N GLU A 75 2.61 -3.96 22.70
CA GLU A 75 2.37 -2.83 23.60
C GLU A 75 3.54 -1.85 23.61
N GLU A 76 4.78 -2.33 23.69
CA GLU A 76 5.99 -1.52 23.60
C GLU A 76 6.04 -0.71 22.29
N ILE A 77 5.82 -1.37 21.15
CA ILE A 77 5.85 -0.71 19.84
C ILE A 77 4.71 0.29 19.71
N THR A 78 3.50 -0.05 20.17
CA THR A 78 2.36 0.86 20.12
C THR A 78 2.59 2.06 21.03
N SER A 79 3.12 1.86 22.23
CA SER A 79 3.46 2.95 23.13
C SER A 79 4.53 3.86 22.51
N TRP A 80 5.58 3.30 21.89
CA TRP A 80 6.58 4.09 21.19
C TRP A 80 5.96 4.94 20.06
N ALA A 81 5.11 4.34 19.22
CA ALA A 81 4.51 5.04 18.09
C ALA A 81 3.44 6.06 18.52
N ASP A 82 2.93 5.96 19.74
CA ASP A 82 1.99 6.90 20.34
C ASP A 82 2.69 8.01 21.15
N VAL A 83 3.97 7.86 21.47
CA VAL A 83 4.74 8.86 22.22
C VAL A 83 5.07 10.06 21.32
N GLU A 84 4.52 11.20 21.71
CA GLU A 84 4.82 12.58 21.26
C GLU A 84 4.85 12.86 19.75
N ILE A 85 3.71 12.66 19.07
CA ILE A 85 3.26 13.64 18.05
C ILE A 85 2.72 14.92 18.73
N VAL A 86 2.43 14.87 20.04
CA VAL A 86 1.57 15.85 20.72
C VAL A 86 2.33 16.95 21.48
N LEU A 87 3.63 16.83 21.82
CA LEU A 87 4.23 17.75 22.82
C LEU A 87 5.69 18.22 22.63
N SER A 88 6.41 17.88 21.55
CA SER A 88 7.80 18.34 21.40
C SER A 88 8.03 19.29 20.21
N GLU A 89 8.72 20.41 20.46
CA GLU A 89 9.20 21.36 19.44
C GLU A 89 10.33 20.76 18.57
N THR A 90 10.76 19.54 18.88
CA THR A 90 11.86 18.83 18.22
C THR A 90 11.33 17.69 17.35
N PRO A 91 11.67 17.61 16.06
CA PRO A 91 11.23 16.52 15.20
C PRO A 91 11.77 15.18 15.73
N VAL A 92 10.86 14.33 16.21
CA VAL A 92 11.17 12.99 16.72
C VAL A 92 11.53 12.08 15.53
N VAL A 93 12.50 11.19 15.72
CA VAL A 93 12.97 10.27 14.68
C VAL A 93 11.89 9.22 14.34
N ASP A 94 11.38 9.25 13.11
CA ASP A 94 10.17 8.53 12.61
C ASP A 94 10.34 7.02 12.30
N ILE A 95 11.37 6.34 12.81
CA ILE A 95 11.66 4.93 12.44
C ILE A 95 11.90 4.06 13.67
N TYR A 96 10.99 3.11 13.92
CA TYR A 96 11.21 2.04 14.91
C TYR A 96 11.91 0.84 14.27
N TRP A 97 13.06 0.49 14.84
CA TRP A 97 13.82 -0.66 14.41
C TRP A 97 13.54 -1.88 15.29
N PHE A 98 12.70 -2.79 14.80
CA PHE A 98 12.41 -4.06 15.49
C PHE A 98 13.29 -5.21 14.96
N HIS A 99 14.13 -5.79 15.83
CA HIS A 99 15.06 -6.85 15.47
C HIS A 99 14.89 -8.13 16.30
N GLY A 100 15.40 -9.25 15.78
CA GLY A 100 15.36 -10.54 16.45
C GLY A 100 15.76 -11.69 15.51
N PHE A 101 15.94 -12.89 16.06
CA PHE A 101 16.40 -14.07 15.32
C PHE A 101 15.51 -14.41 14.12
N ALA A 102 16.06 -15.11 13.12
CA ALA A 102 15.26 -15.66 12.02
C ALA A 102 14.14 -16.57 12.58
N GLY A 103 12.94 -16.50 12.01
CA GLY A 103 11.80 -17.28 12.49
C GLY A 103 11.10 -16.76 13.76
N SER A 104 11.60 -15.70 14.41
CA SER A 104 10.97 -15.13 15.63
C SER A 104 9.60 -14.47 15.44
N GLY A 105 9.09 -14.42 14.20
CA GLY A 105 7.77 -13.84 13.91
C GLY A 105 7.75 -12.32 13.71
N LYS A 106 8.88 -11.69 13.39
CA LYS A 106 8.96 -10.22 13.16
C LYS A 106 7.90 -9.70 12.19
N SER A 107 7.76 -10.34 11.03
CA SER A 107 6.76 -9.97 10.03
C SER A 107 5.32 -10.16 10.52
N ALA A 108 5.09 -11.09 11.46
CA ALA A 108 3.79 -11.28 12.09
C ALA A 108 3.47 -10.12 13.05
N ILE A 109 4.46 -9.68 13.84
CA ILE A 109 4.33 -8.52 14.74
C ILE A 109 4.08 -7.24 13.94
N SER A 110 4.88 -6.97 12.90
CA SER A 110 4.67 -5.79 12.04
C SER A 110 3.29 -5.78 11.38
N LEU A 111 2.79 -6.96 10.97
CA LEU A 111 1.43 -7.08 10.44
C LEU A 111 0.37 -6.76 11.50
N GLU A 112 0.56 -7.24 12.73
CA GLU A 112 -0.38 -6.98 13.81
C GLU A 112 -0.42 -5.50 14.19
N ILE A 113 0.75 -4.85 14.26
CA ILE A 113 0.85 -3.40 14.45
C ILE A 113 0.11 -2.63 13.34
N ALA A 114 0.30 -3.03 12.07
CA ALA A 114 -0.41 -2.40 10.96
C ALA A 114 -1.93 -2.55 11.10
N LYS A 115 -2.43 -3.72 11.53
CA LYS A 115 -3.88 -3.92 11.76
C LYS A 115 -4.41 -3.07 12.90
N ILE A 116 -3.67 -2.92 14.00
CA ILE A 116 -4.05 -2.07 15.13
C ILE A 116 -4.22 -0.62 14.68
N TYR A 117 -3.26 -0.09 13.92
CA TYR A 117 -3.34 1.28 13.40
C TYR A 117 -4.38 1.45 12.28
N ALA A 118 -4.61 0.42 11.46
CA ALA A 118 -5.69 0.43 10.49
C ALA A 118 -7.06 0.46 11.18
N GLY A 119 -7.26 -0.36 12.21
CA GLY A 119 -8.50 -0.43 12.98
C GLY A 119 -8.81 0.86 13.76
N SER A 120 -7.79 1.62 14.15
CA SER A 120 -7.94 2.94 14.80
C SER A 120 -8.00 4.11 13.81
N GLY A 121 -7.91 3.88 12.50
CA GLY A 121 -7.92 4.93 11.48
C GLY A 121 -6.67 5.79 11.43
N ARG A 122 -5.56 5.34 12.03
CA ARG A 122 -4.29 6.06 12.13
C ARG A 122 -3.22 5.57 11.15
N LEU A 123 -3.44 4.43 10.50
CA LEU A 123 -2.53 3.91 9.48
C LEU A 123 -2.74 4.62 8.14
N LEU A 124 -1.75 5.41 7.72
CA LEU A 124 -1.78 6.11 6.43
C LEU A 124 -1.50 5.17 5.24
N ALA A 125 -0.49 4.31 5.36
CA ALA A 125 -0.07 3.38 4.33
C ALA A 125 0.74 2.22 4.92
N SER A 126 0.88 1.12 4.18
CA SER A 126 1.63 -0.07 4.57
C SER A 126 2.21 -0.79 3.36
N TYR A 127 3.39 -1.37 3.55
CA TYR A 127 4.05 -2.16 2.53
C TYR A 127 4.91 -3.26 3.16
N PHE A 128 4.75 -4.49 2.69
CA PHE A 128 5.45 -5.67 3.16
C PHE A 128 6.32 -6.24 2.03
N PHE A 129 7.62 -6.05 2.16
CA PHE A 129 8.59 -6.67 1.26
C PHE A 129 8.63 -8.19 1.45
N PHE A 130 8.74 -8.93 0.35
CA PHE A 130 8.97 -10.37 0.39
C PHE A 130 9.99 -10.80 -0.66
N ARG A 131 10.97 -11.61 -0.26
CA ARG A 131 12.03 -12.08 -1.15
C ARG A 131 11.43 -12.93 -2.27
N ASN A 132 11.97 -12.78 -3.48
CA ASN A 132 11.52 -13.50 -4.68
C ASN A 132 10.06 -13.27 -5.08
N ALA A 133 9.41 -12.23 -4.57
CA ALA A 133 8.03 -11.86 -4.90
C ALA A 133 7.92 -10.86 -6.06
N GLY A 134 8.80 -10.96 -7.06
CA GLY A 134 8.84 -10.04 -8.20
C GLY A 134 8.99 -8.58 -7.77
N ASP A 135 8.10 -7.70 -8.23
CA ASP A 135 8.11 -6.27 -7.91
C ASP A 135 8.00 -5.99 -6.40
N ARG A 136 7.34 -6.86 -5.62
CA ARG A 136 7.20 -6.70 -4.16
C ARG A 136 8.51 -6.93 -3.40
N SER A 137 9.51 -7.50 -4.08
CA SER A 137 10.86 -7.66 -3.53
C SER A 137 11.75 -6.43 -3.77
N ARG A 138 11.27 -5.44 -4.52
CA ARG A 138 12.05 -4.30 -5.05
C ARG A 138 11.46 -2.97 -4.58
N MET A 139 12.31 -1.93 -4.62
CA MET A 139 11.93 -0.57 -4.26
C MET A 139 11.23 0.21 -5.39
N ASN A 140 11.29 -0.29 -6.64
CA ASN A 140 10.83 0.42 -7.85
C ASN A 140 9.40 0.97 -7.77
N ARG A 141 8.48 0.23 -7.15
CA ARG A 141 7.07 0.62 -7.01
C ARG A 141 6.67 0.88 -5.56
N PHE A 142 7.63 0.90 -4.62
CA PHE A 142 7.37 1.10 -3.20
C PHE A 142 6.73 2.48 -2.95
N ALA A 143 7.40 3.56 -3.38
CA ALA A 143 6.90 4.92 -3.19
C ALA A 143 5.56 5.16 -3.90
N ALA A 144 5.41 4.67 -5.14
CA ALA A 144 4.16 4.80 -5.88
C ALA A 144 2.99 4.02 -5.23
N THR A 145 3.28 2.87 -4.62
CA THR A 145 2.29 2.10 -3.85
C THR A 145 1.86 2.85 -2.60
N LEU A 146 2.80 3.44 -1.84
CA LEU A 146 2.47 4.27 -0.69
C LEU A 146 1.66 5.52 -1.10
N ALA A 147 2.05 6.21 -2.18
CA ALA A 147 1.34 7.37 -2.68
C ALA A 147 -0.11 7.04 -3.07
N ALA A 148 -0.34 5.88 -3.71
CA ALA A 148 -1.69 5.42 -4.03
C ALA A 148 -2.53 5.17 -2.75
N GLN A 149 -1.93 4.56 -1.72
CA GLN A 149 -2.57 4.34 -0.42
C GLN A 149 -2.80 5.66 0.35
N MET A 150 -1.92 6.65 0.21
CA MET A 150 -2.10 7.98 0.78
C MET A 150 -3.25 8.74 0.12
N ALA A 151 -3.32 8.74 -1.22
CA ALA A 151 -4.42 9.36 -1.97
C ALA A 151 -5.78 8.75 -1.64
N ALA A 152 -5.76 7.47 -1.26
CA ALA A 152 -6.91 6.71 -0.78
C ALA A 152 -7.35 7.14 0.63
N ALA A 153 -6.41 7.13 1.58
CA ALA A 153 -6.68 7.44 2.99
C ALA A 153 -6.96 8.93 3.22
N VAL A 154 -6.24 9.80 2.52
CA VAL A 154 -6.35 11.25 2.60
C VAL A 154 -6.55 11.82 1.19
N PRO A 155 -7.81 11.89 0.69
CA PRO A 155 -8.19 12.44 -0.60
C PRO A 155 -7.50 13.73 -1.03
N ALA A 156 -7.22 14.64 -0.09
CA ALA A 156 -6.57 15.92 -0.35
C ALA A 156 -5.14 15.78 -0.88
N THR A 157 -4.47 14.65 -0.64
CA THR A 157 -3.11 14.39 -1.13
C THR A 157 -3.04 14.12 -2.64
N ALA A 158 -4.16 13.75 -3.27
CA ALA A 158 -4.19 13.32 -4.67
C ALA A 158 -3.75 14.41 -5.66
N SER A 159 -4.07 15.68 -5.41
CA SER A 159 -3.65 16.80 -6.25
C SER A 159 -2.13 16.99 -6.21
N PHE A 160 -1.54 16.94 -5.02
CA PHE A 160 -0.09 17.07 -4.83
C PHE A 160 0.67 15.92 -5.51
N ILE A 161 0.19 14.68 -5.37
CA ILE A 161 0.78 13.52 -6.03
C ILE A 161 0.70 13.67 -7.55
N LYS A 162 -0.46 14.12 -8.08
CA LYS A 162 -0.62 14.36 -9.52
C LYS A 162 0.37 15.42 -10.03
N THR A 163 0.50 16.53 -9.32
CA THR A 163 1.46 17.60 -9.67
C THR A 163 2.89 17.09 -9.67
N ALA A 164 3.28 16.25 -8.71
CA ALA A 164 4.61 15.65 -8.66
C ALA A 164 4.88 14.76 -9.90
N LEU A 165 3.92 13.90 -10.28
CA LEU A 165 4.04 13.04 -11.46
C LEU A 165 4.12 13.86 -12.77
N ASP A 166 3.36 14.94 -12.87
CA ASP A 166 3.38 15.82 -14.04
C ASP A 166 4.74 16.55 -14.16
N ALA A 167 5.35 16.93 -13.03
CA ALA A 167 6.66 17.56 -13.00
C ALA A 167 7.83 16.62 -13.33
N GLU A 168 7.71 15.32 -13.04
CA GLU A 168 8.71 14.32 -13.47
C GLU A 168 8.61 14.02 -14.97
N THR A 169 7.39 13.93 -15.51
CA THR A 169 7.16 13.71 -16.94
C THR A 169 7.77 14.85 -17.79
N GLY A 170 7.85 16.06 -17.24
CA GLY A 170 8.53 17.20 -17.87
C GLY A 170 10.07 17.20 -17.76
N ARG A 171 10.67 16.38 -16.90
CA ARG A 171 12.13 16.29 -16.71
C ARG A 171 12.81 15.29 -17.65
N ASP A 172 12.07 14.32 -18.18
CA ASP A 172 12.60 13.23 -19.01
C ASP A 172 12.95 13.60 -20.46
N SER A 173 12.78 14.85 -20.90
CA SER A 173 13.18 15.27 -22.25
C SER A 173 14.48 16.08 -22.33
N ASN A 174 14.93 16.73 -21.24
CA ASN A 174 16.03 17.72 -21.32
C ASN A 174 17.25 17.46 -20.42
N GLN A 175 17.23 16.51 -19.48
CA GLN A 175 18.38 16.31 -18.57
C GLN A 175 19.19 15.02 -18.79
N ILE A 176 18.63 14.02 -19.48
CA ILE A 176 19.37 12.77 -19.76
C ILE A 176 20.52 13.03 -20.75
N ILE A 177 20.38 13.99 -21.66
CA ILE A 177 21.40 14.28 -22.69
C ILE A 177 22.62 15.04 -22.11
N HIS A 178 22.46 15.75 -20.99
CA HIS A 178 23.55 16.55 -20.42
C HIS A 178 24.44 15.78 -19.42
N HIS A 179 23.92 14.75 -18.74
CA HIS A 179 24.73 14.02 -17.75
C HIS A 179 25.62 12.93 -18.36
N SER A 180 25.28 12.39 -19.54
CA SER A 180 26.10 11.39 -20.23
C SER A 180 27.35 11.97 -20.93
N ARG A 181 27.51 13.29 -20.97
CA ARG A 181 28.66 13.94 -21.64
C ARG A 181 29.82 14.28 -20.70
N GLN A 182 29.62 14.25 -19.38
CA GLN A 182 30.67 14.58 -18.41
C GLN A 182 31.39 13.37 -17.80
N VAL A 183 30.90 12.14 -18.00
CA VAL A 183 31.54 10.93 -17.44
C VAL A 183 32.60 10.31 -18.38
N ASN A 184 32.72 10.79 -19.62
CA ASN A 184 33.71 10.29 -20.59
C ASN A 184 34.90 11.25 -20.82
N GLN A 185 35.24 12.08 -19.83
CA GLN A 185 36.37 13.02 -19.97
C GLN A 185 37.36 13.05 -18.79
N GLU A 186 37.36 12.04 -17.93
CA GLU A 186 38.46 11.81 -16.97
C GLU A 186 38.98 10.37 -17.05
#